data_AF-A0A392R3L8-F1
#
_entry.id   AF-A0A392R3L8-F1
#
_cell.length_a   1.000
_cell.length_b   1.000
_cell.length_c   1.000
_cell.angle_alpha   90.00
_cell.angle_beta   90.00
_cell.angle_gamma   90.00
#
_symmetry.space_group_name_H-M   'P 1'
#
loop_
_entity.id
_entity.type
_entity.pdbx_description
1 polymer ?
#
loop_
_entity_poly.entity_id
_entity_poly.type
_entity_poly.pdbx_seq_one_letter_code
_entity_poly.pdbx_strand_id
1 'polypeptide(L)'
;MAKLRTRNEKLEARALKLDGELIDLRGKQENFAAQARELRETQEALGKAKKDLEDQKISHAEEKKGLEEELGKLQSAMASAEGEPESVRELITRAQLVERIQQLGEGVFKAAQNSWENALAQVKIANPGLEFSTEGMGMLRKVVDGQIVIPEQYR
;
A
#
# COMPACT_ATOMS: atom_id res chain seq x y z
N MET A 1 53.85 -83.73 3.01
CA MET A 1 52.53 -83.31 3.55
C MET A 1 52.58 -82.00 4.34
N ALA A 2 53.37 -81.89 5.43
CA ALA A 2 53.37 -80.68 6.29
C ALA A 2 53.65 -79.34 5.57
N LYS A 3 54.68 -79.28 4.69
CA LYS A 3 55.04 -78.05 3.95
C LYS A 3 53.92 -77.52 3.04
N LEU A 4 53.12 -78.41 2.45
CA LEU A 4 52.00 -78.03 1.59
C LEU A 4 50.85 -77.45 2.42
N ARG A 5 50.59 -78.03 3.60
CA ARG A 5 49.57 -77.55 4.53
C ARG A 5 49.85 -76.13 5.02
N THR A 6 51.08 -75.86 5.45
CA THR A 6 51.50 -74.51 5.88
C THR A 6 51.42 -73.48 4.73
N ARG A 7 51.68 -73.90 3.50
CA ARG A 7 51.55 -73.02 2.33
C ARG A 7 50.08 -72.70 2.03
N ASN A 8 49.17 -73.67 2.16
CA ASN A 8 47.73 -73.44 2.02
C ASN A 8 47.20 -72.49 3.09
N GLU A 9 47.53 -72.72 4.37
CA GLU A 9 47.12 -71.84 5.47
C GLU A 9 47.56 -70.38 5.24
N LYS A 10 48.78 -70.18 4.73
CA LYS A 10 49.28 -68.83 4.38
C LYS A 10 48.57 -68.21 3.18
N LEU A 11 48.14 -69.01 2.21
CA LEU A 11 47.37 -68.54 1.06
C LEU A 11 45.95 -68.20 1.46
N GLU A 12 45.30 -68.99 2.31
CA GLU A 12 43.98 -68.72 2.87
C GLU A 12 43.96 -67.42 3.67
N ALA A 13 44.97 -67.20 4.53
CA ALA A 13 45.10 -65.94 5.27
C ALA A 13 45.27 -64.72 4.35
N ARG A 14 45.97 -64.88 3.21
CA ARG A 14 46.10 -63.81 2.21
C ARG A 14 44.80 -63.57 1.45
N ALA A 15 44.07 -64.64 1.11
CA ALA A 15 42.77 -64.53 0.44
C ALA A 15 41.78 -63.77 1.33
N LEU A 16 41.67 -64.13 2.61
CA LEU A 16 40.81 -63.43 3.58
C LEU A 16 41.18 -61.95 3.73
N LYS A 17 42.48 -61.63 3.74
CA LYS A 17 42.93 -60.23 3.82
C LYS A 17 42.54 -59.43 2.57
N LEU A 18 42.76 -60.01 1.39
CA LEU A 18 42.39 -59.37 0.12
C LEU A 18 40.87 -59.21 -0.03
N ASP A 19 40.08 -60.19 0.43
CA ASP A 19 38.63 -60.09 0.44
C ASP A 19 38.14 -58.92 1.32
N GLY A 20 38.75 -58.74 2.50
CA GLY A 20 38.47 -57.60 3.38
C GLY A 20 38.80 -56.26 2.71
N GLU A 21 39.96 -56.15 2.05
CA GLU A 21 40.37 -54.95 1.31
C GLU A 21 39.42 -54.67 0.12
N LEU A 22 38.96 -55.70 -0.59
CA LEU A 22 37.98 -55.55 -1.68
C LEU A 22 36.61 -55.08 -1.18
N ILE A 23 36.17 -55.52 0.00
CA ILE A 23 34.94 -55.03 0.63
C ILE A 23 35.05 -53.54 0.98
N ASP A 24 36.16 -53.11 1.59
CA ASP A 24 36.40 -51.70 1.92
C ASP A 24 36.47 -50.81 0.67
N LEU A 25 37.20 -51.24 -0.36
CA LEU A 25 37.31 -50.49 -1.62
C LEU A 25 35.97 -50.34 -2.33
N ARG A 26 35.16 -51.41 -2.35
CA ARG A 26 33.80 -51.36 -2.90
C ARG A 26 32.91 -50.40 -2.13
N GLY A 27 32.94 -50.43 -0.79
CA GLY A 27 32.19 -49.48 0.03
C GLY A 27 32.60 -48.03 -0.24
N LYS A 28 33.90 -47.75 -0.40
CA LYS A 28 34.40 -46.43 -0.81
C LYS A 28 33.89 -46.04 -2.19
N GLN A 29 33.92 -46.94 -3.16
CA GLN A 29 33.42 -46.68 -4.51
C GLN A 29 31.92 -46.35 -4.51
N GLU A 30 31.12 -47.09 -3.75
CA GLU A 30 29.68 -46.83 -3.58
C GLU A 30 29.43 -45.45 -2.96
N ASN A 31 30.17 -45.08 -1.92
CA ASN A 31 30.08 -43.77 -1.29
C ASN A 31 30.45 -42.64 -2.27
N PHE A 32 31.51 -42.78 -3.06
CA PHE A 32 31.88 -41.79 -4.07
C PHE A 32 30.83 -41.68 -5.18
N ALA A 33 30.25 -42.80 -5.60
CA ALA A 33 29.17 -42.80 -6.59
C ALA A 33 27.92 -42.09 -6.05
N ALA A 34 27.57 -42.29 -4.78
CA ALA A 34 26.47 -41.60 -4.12
C ALA A 34 26.72 -40.07 -4.03
N GLN A 35 27.91 -39.67 -3.58
CA GLN A 35 28.30 -38.25 -3.52
C GLN A 35 28.29 -37.58 -4.90
N ALA A 36 28.79 -38.25 -5.93
CA ALA A 36 28.78 -37.73 -7.29
C ALA A 36 27.35 -37.54 -7.83
N ARG A 37 26.42 -38.42 -7.44
CA ARG A 37 25.00 -38.29 -7.79
C ARG A 37 24.34 -37.12 -7.07
N GLU A 38 24.53 -37.01 -5.76
CA GLU A 38 24.01 -35.89 -4.96
C GLU A 38 24.54 -34.54 -5.45
N LEU A 39 25.81 -34.48 -5.84
CA LEU A 39 26.40 -33.26 -6.39
C LEU A 39 25.75 -32.85 -7.72
N ARG A 40 25.37 -33.81 -8.57
CA ARG A 40 24.64 -33.52 -9.82
C ARG A 40 23.23 -33.02 -9.54
N GLU A 41 22.51 -33.69 -8.66
CA GLU A 41 21.13 -33.32 -8.29
C GLU A 41 21.09 -31.91 -7.66
N THR A 42 22.06 -31.58 -6.79
CA THR A 42 22.18 -30.24 -6.21
C THR A 42 22.60 -29.18 -7.23
N GLN A 43 23.46 -29.50 -8.19
CA GLN A 43 23.80 -28.59 -9.30
C GLN A 43 22.61 -28.29 -10.20
N GLU A 44 21.79 -29.28 -10.51
CA GLU A 44 20.55 -29.10 -11.29
C GLU A 44 19.54 -28.24 -10.54
N ALA A 45 19.32 -28.52 -9.24
CA ALA A 45 18.45 -27.71 -8.39
C ALA A 45 18.94 -26.25 -8.29
N LEU A 46 20.26 -26.05 -8.13
CA LEU A 46 20.86 -24.72 -8.10
C LEU A 46 20.69 -23.99 -9.44
N GLY A 47 20.83 -24.70 -10.56
CA GLY A 47 20.58 -24.15 -11.90
C GLY A 47 19.14 -23.66 -12.06
N LYS A 48 18.17 -24.46 -11.62
CA LYS A 48 16.75 -24.08 -11.62
C LYS A 48 16.48 -22.86 -10.73
N ALA A 49 16.96 -22.88 -9.48
CA ALA A 49 16.77 -21.77 -8.54
C ALA A 49 17.37 -20.46 -9.04
N LYS A 50 18.53 -20.51 -9.73
CA LYS A 50 19.13 -19.32 -10.36
C LYS A 50 18.27 -18.75 -11.47
N LYS A 51 17.66 -19.61 -12.29
CA LYS A 51 16.76 -19.19 -13.35
C LYS A 51 15.51 -18.54 -12.77
N ASP A 52 14.87 -19.19 -11.81
CA ASP A 52 13.65 -18.67 -11.15
C ASP A 52 13.93 -17.31 -10.49
N LEU A 53 15.11 -17.12 -9.89
CA LEU A 53 15.53 -15.85 -9.31
C LEU A 53 15.69 -14.75 -10.37
N GLU A 54 16.22 -15.08 -11.54
CA GLU A 54 16.38 -14.10 -12.62
C GLU A 54 15.02 -13.68 -13.19
N ASP A 55 14.12 -14.64 -13.41
CA ASP A 55 12.75 -14.38 -13.85
C ASP A 55 12.00 -13.50 -12.83
N GLN A 56 12.17 -13.76 -11.53
CA GLN A 56 11.61 -12.91 -10.47
C GLN A 56 12.16 -11.48 -10.47
N LYS A 57 13.46 -11.28 -10.71
CA LYS A 57 14.06 -9.95 -10.78
C LYS A 57 13.49 -9.14 -11.94
N ILE A 58 13.27 -9.78 -13.09
CA ILE A 58 12.66 -9.14 -14.26
C ILE A 58 11.23 -8.70 -13.92
N SER A 59 10.40 -9.59 -13.37
CA SER A 59 9.03 -9.27 -12.95
C SER A 59 9.00 -8.12 -11.93
N HIS A 60 9.88 -8.17 -10.92
CA HIS A 60 9.95 -7.13 -9.90
C HIS A 60 10.39 -5.77 -10.48
N ALA A 61 11.28 -5.76 -11.48
CA ALA A 61 11.69 -4.52 -12.14
C ALA A 61 10.53 -3.89 -12.93
N GLU A 62 9.71 -4.71 -13.59
CA GLU A 62 8.51 -4.26 -14.31
C GLU A 62 7.44 -3.72 -13.36
N GLU A 63 7.15 -4.44 -12.27
CA GLU A 63 6.22 -3.99 -11.23
C GLU A 63 6.66 -2.67 -10.59
N LYS A 64 7.95 -2.55 -10.25
CA LYS A 64 8.51 -1.32 -9.69
C LYS A 64 8.32 -0.14 -10.64
N LYS A 65 8.58 -0.32 -11.94
CA LYS A 65 8.38 0.72 -12.95
C LYS A 65 6.90 1.12 -13.03
N GLY A 66 5.98 0.16 -13.01
CA GLY A 66 4.54 0.41 -13.01
C GLY A 66 4.10 1.23 -11.79
N LEU A 67 4.58 0.86 -10.60
CA LEU A 67 4.31 1.59 -9.36
C LEU A 67 4.87 3.01 -9.38
N GLU A 68 6.08 3.22 -9.91
CA GLU A 68 6.67 4.55 -10.07
C GLU A 68 5.84 5.44 -11.01
N GLU A 69 5.31 4.88 -12.10
CA GLU A 69 4.41 5.59 -13.02
C GLU A 69 3.08 5.96 -12.35
N GLU A 70 2.48 5.05 -11.58
CA GLU A 70 1.24 5.33 -10.83
C GLU A 70 1.45 6.39 -9.74
N LEU A 71 2.57 6.31 -9.03
CA LEU A 71 2.94 7.28 -7.99
C LEU A 71 3.11 8.67 -8.61
N GLY A 72 3.77 8.79 -9.77
CA GLY A 72 3.89 10.06 -10.49
C GLY A 72 2.55 10.64 -10.93
N LYS A 73 1.61 9.79 -11.40
CA LYS A 73 0.24 10.23 -11.73
C LYS A 73 -0.50 10.72 -10.49
N LEU A 74 -0.38 10.00 -9.37
CA LEU A 74 -1.03 10.38 -8.12
C LEU A 74 -0.47 11.69 -7.56
N GLN A 75 0.86 11.86 -7.57
CA GLN A 75 1.49 13.13 -7.19
C GLN A 75 1.04 14.30 -8.07
N SER A 76 0.90 14.07 -9.37
CA SER A 76 0.39 15.10 -10.29
C SER A 76 -1.07 15.45 -9.99
N ALA A 77 -1.89 14.44 -9.66
CA ALA A 77 -3.30 14.65 -9.30
C ALA A 77 -3.47 15.32 -7.91
N MET A 78 -2.52 15.11 -7.00
CA MET A 78 -2.48 15.73 -5.67
C MET A 78 -1.70 17.05 -5.64
N ALA A 79 -1.20 17.53 -6.79
CA ALA A 79 -0.46 18.78 -6.84
C ALA A 79 -1.34 19.96 -6.41
N SER A 80 -0.78 20.84 -5.60
CA SER A 80 -1.48 22.02 -5.13
C SER A 80 -1.92 22.91 -6.29
N ALA A 81 -3.17 23.37 -6.23
CA ALA A 81 -3.70 24.32 -7.19
C ALA A 81 -3.19 25.75 -6.89
N GLU A 82 -3.05 26.57 -7.93
CA GLU A 82 -2.78 28.00 -7.73
C GLU A 82 -3.92 28.64 -6.94
N GLY A 83 -3.58 29.36 -5.87
CA GLY A 83 -4.55 29.94 -4.95
C GLY A 83 -5.09 28.99 -3.88
N GLU A 84 -4.54 27.77 -3.75
CA GLU A 84 -4.94 26.84 -2.68
C GLU A 84 -4.65 27.44 -1.29
N PRO A 85 -5.68 27.60 -0.44
CA PRO A 85 -5.51 28.14 0.92
C PRO A 85 -4.61 27.26 1.77
N GLU A 86 -3.78 27.87 2.61
CA GLU A 86 -2.88 27.13 3.51
C GLU A 86 -3.63 26.16 4.42
N SER A 87 -4.84 26.53 4.86
CA SER A 87 -5.69 25.68 5.71
C SER A 87 -6.19 24.37 5.07
N VAL A 88 -6.06 24.21 3.75
CA VAL A 88 -6.45 22.95 3.07
C VAL A 88 -5.24 22.11 2.65
N ARG A 89 -4.02 22.66 2.68
CA ARG A 89 -2.78 21.94 2.30
C ARG A 89 -2.43 20.79 3.24
N GLU A 90 -2.90 20.83 4.48
CA GLU A 90 -2.68 19.78 5.48
C GLU A 90 -3.71 18.64 5.39
N LEU A 91 -4.71 18.75 4.51
CA LEU A 91 -5.78 17.77 4.38
C LEU A 91 -5.32 16.64 3.46
N ILE A 92 -4.99 15.50 4.06
CA ILE A 92 -4.47 14.32 3.36
C ILE A 92 -5.55 13.30 3.00
N THR A 93 -6.78 13.51 3.46
CA THR A 93 -7.92 12.62 3.18
C THR A 93 -9.17 13.37 2.72
N ARG A 94 -9.99 12.71 1.91
CA ARG A 94 -11.32 13.21 1.53
C ARG A 94 -12.21 13.49 2.76
N ALA A 95 -12.09 12.69 3.81
CA ALA A 95 -12.87 12.88 5.04
C ALA A 95 -12.55 14.22 5.70
N GLN A 96 -11.27 14.55 5.85
CA GLN A 96 -10.81 15.84 6.38
C GLN A 96 -11.29 17.01 5.51
N LEU A 97 -11.25 16.88 4.18
CA LEU A 97 -11.79 17.90 3.27
C LEU A 97 -13.29 18.12 3.46
N VAL A 98 -14.08 17.06 3.54
CA VAL A 98 -15.53 17.14 3.74
C VAL A 98 -15.87 17.77 5.08
N GLU A 99 -15.17 17.38 6.15
CA GLU A 99 -15.33 17.99 7.47
C GLU A 99 -15.02 19.49 7.43
N ARG A 100 -13.92 19.90 6.78
CA ARG A 100 -13.55 21.30 6.64
C ARG A 100 -14.59 22.10 5.87
N ILE A 101 -15.13 21.55 4.78
CA ILE A 101 -16.22 22.17 4.00
C ILE A 101 -17.47 22.36 4.86
N GLN A 102 -17.84 21.36 5.65
CA GLN A 102 -19.01 21.44 6.53
C GLN A 102 -18.83 22.52 7.60
N GLN A 103 -17.68 22.56 8.27
CA GLN A 103 -17.36 23.60 9.25
C GLN A 103 -17.40 25.01 8.65
N LEU A 104 -16.83 25.19 7.44
CA LEU A 104 -16.86 26.46 6.72
C LEU A 104 -18.30 26.86 6.35
N GLY A 105 -19.11 25.91 5.86
CA GLY A 105 -20.51 26.15 5.52
C GLY A 105 -21.34 26.60 6.72
N GLU A 106 -21.20 25.91 7.86
CA GLU A 106 -21.86 26.29 9.11
C GLU A 106 -21.42 27.68 9.60
N GLY A 107 -20.12 27.98 9.50
CA GLY A 107 -19.56 29.28 9.88
C GLY A 107 -20.13 30.41 9.04
N VAL A 108 -20.17 30.27 7.72
CA VAL A 108 -20.74 31.26 6.79
C VAL A 108 -22.24 31.46 7.06
N PHE A 109 -22.99 30.38 7.26
CA PHE A 109 -24.42 30.47 7.55
C PHE A 109 -24.70 31.25 8.84
N LYS A 110 -23.98 30.93 9.94
CA LYS A 110 -24.09 31.65 11.22
C LYS A 110 -23.70 33.12 11.08
N ALA A 111 -22.63 33.42 10.35
CA ALA A 111 -22.19 34.80 10.13
C ALA A 111 -23.24 35.62 9.34
N ALA A 112 -23.86 35.01 8.33
CA ALA A 112 -24.92 35.65 7.55
C ALA A 112 -26.19 35.88 8.39
N GLN A 113 -26.59 34.90 9.21
CA GLN A 113 -27.72 35.03 10.13
C GLN A 113 -27.49 36.19 11.11
N ASN A 114 -26.32 36.23 11.76
CA ASN A 114 -25.96 37.29 12.70
C ASN A 114 -25.94 38.67 12.02
N SER A 115 -25.41 38.74 10.79
CA SER A 115 -25.36 39.99 10.03
C SER A 115 -26.77 40.50 9.69
N TRP A 116 -27.69 39.61 9.32
CA TRP A 116 -29.08 39.93 9.07
C TRP A 116 -29.79 40.44 10.33
N GLU A 117 -29.68 39.72 11.44
CA GLU A 117 -30.28 40.11 12.72
C GLU A 117 -29.74 41.46 13.21
N ASN A 118 -28.43 41.69 13.07
CA ASN A 118 -27.79 42.96 13.39
C ASN A 118 -28.29 44.10 12.49
N ALA A 119 -28.40 43.89 11.18
CA ALA A 119 -28.93 44.90 10.26
C ALA A 119 -30.39 45.26 10.60
N LEU A 120 -31.23 44.26 10.93
CA LEU A 120 -32.60 44.49 11.36
C LEU A 120 -32.67 45.31 12.65
N ALA A 121 -31.79 45.03 13.61
CA ALA A 121 -31.69 45.81 14.85
C ALA A 121 -31.25 47.25 14.56
N GLN A 122 -30.26 47.46 13.71
CA GLN A 122 -29.80 48.79 13.30
C GLN A 122 -30.93 49.61 12.66
N VAL A 123 -31.74 49.02 11.78
CA VAL A 123 -32.89 49.71 11.16
C VAL A 123 -33.90 50.17 12.20
N LYS A 124 -34.22 49.33 13.20
CA LYS A 124 -35.15 49.69 14.28
C LYS A 124 -34.60 50.84 15.14
N ILE A 125 -33.31 50.81 15.45
CA ILE A 125 -32.64 51.85 16.25
C ILE A 125 -32.58 53.18 15.48
N ALA A 126 -32.27 53.15 14.19
CA ALA A 126 -32.11 54.34 13.37
C ALA A 126 -33.42 55.11 13.11
N ASN A 127 -34.57 54.48 13.36
CA ASN A 127 -35.91 55.02 13.07
C ASN A 127 -36.77 55.02 14.34
N PRO A 128 -36.45 55.84 15.35
CA PRO A 128 -37.19 55.88 16.60
C PRO A 128 -38.63 56.40 16.36
N GLY A 129 -39.63 55.71 16.89
CA GLY A 129 -41.04 56.09 16.80
C GLY A 129 -41.81 55.53 15.60
N LEU A 130 -41.16 54.76 14.72
CA LEU A 130 -41.82 53.97 13.67
C LEU A 130 -41.86 52.49 14.06
N GLU A 131 -43.04 51.89 14.02
CA GLU A 131 -43.19 50.44 14.15
C GLU A 131 -43.12 49.77 12.78
N PHE A 132 -42.02 49.07 12.50
CA PHE A 132 -41.91 48.23 11.30
C PHE A 132 -42.48 46.85 11.56
N SER A 133 -43.39 46.38 10.69
CA SER A 133 -43.70 44.96 10.64
C SER A 133 -42.48 44.18 10.14
N THR A 134 -42.09 43.15 10.87
CA THR A 134 -41.03 42.22 10.46
C THR A 134 -41.58 40.87 10.00
N GLU A 135 -42.91 40.79 9.83
CA GLU A 135 -43.58 39.56 9.44
C GLU A 135 -43.14 39.10 8.04
N GLY A 136 -42.84 37.82 7.91
CA GLY A 136 -42.38 37.21 6.65
C GLY A 136 -40.93 37.54 6.25
N MET A 137 -40.26 38.48 6.91
CA MET A 137 -38.86 38.83 6.65
C MET A 137 -37.92 37.69 7.07
N GLY A 138 -36.78 37.57 6.39
CA GLY A 138 -35.73 36.63 6.77
C GLY A 138 -34.55 36.68 5.80
N MET A 139 -33.39 36.22 6.28
CA MET A 139 -32.14 36.21 5.51
C MET A 139 -32.27 35.55 4.13
N LEU A 140 -33.07 34.49 4.00
CA LEU A 140 -33.24 33.73 2.75
C LEU A 140 -34.45 34.19 1.92
N ARG A 141 -35.07 35.32 2.28
CA ARG A 141 -36.24 35.87 1.58
C ARG A 141 -35.82 36.94 0.58
N LYS A 142 -36.64 37.15 -0.44
CA LYS A 142 -36.46 38.28 -1.38
C LYS A 142 -37.79 38.97 -1.63
N VAL A 143 -37.72 40.21 -2.11
CA VAL A 143 -38.89 40.97 -2.56
C VAL A 143 -39.10 40.76 -4.05
N VAL A 144 -40.29 40.32 -4.46
CA VAL A 144 -40.72 40.21 -5.85
C VAL A 144 -42.09 40.86 -5.96
N ASP A 145 -42.24 41.83 -6.86
CA ASP A 145 -43.50 42.57 -7.07
C ASP A 145 -44.13 43.11 -5.76
N GLY A 146 -43.29 43.59 -4.84
CA GLY A 146 -43.70 44.13 -3.54
C GLY A 146 -44.05 43.08 -2.47
N GLN A 147 -43.94 41.78 -2.77
CA GLN A 147 -44.19 40.70 -1.81
C GLN A 147 -42.90 40.02 -1.35
N ILE A 148 -42.87 39.63 -0.07
CA ILE A 148 -41.77 38.86 0.49
C ILE A 148 -42.02 37.37 0.21
N VAL A 149 -41.15 36.74 -0.57
CA VAL A 149 -41.30 35.35 -1.00
C VAL A 149 -40.08 34.50 -0.63
N ILE A 150 -40.28 33.18 -0.54
CA ILE A 150 -39.17 32.22 -0.57
C ILE A 150 -38.79 32.02 -2.03
N PRO A 151 -37.55 32.34 -2.44
CA PRO A 151 -37.02 31.96 -3.75
C PRO A 151 -37.21 30.46 -4.01
N GLU A 152 -37.54 30.08 -5.25
CA GLU A 152 -37.76 28.67 -5.62
C GLU A 152 -36.55 27.78 -5.31
N GLN A 153 -35.34 28.32 -5.43
CA GLN A 153 -34.09 27.62 -5.10
C GLN A 153 -33.95 27.21 -3.61
N TYR A 154 -34.83 27.69 -2.74
CA TYR A 154 -34.87 27.37 -1.31
C TYR A 154 -36.18 26.69 -0.89
N ARG A 155 -37.06 26.37 -1.83
CA ARG A 155 -38.23 25.50 -1.59
C ARG A 155 -37.84 24.05 -1.81
#